data_AF-A0A673GXG6-F1
#
_entry.id   AF-A0A673GXG6-F1
#
_cell.length_a   1.000
_cell.length_b   1.000
_cell.length_c   1.000
_cell.angle_alpha   90.00
_cell.angle_beta   90.00
_cell.angle_gamma   90.00
#
_symmetry.space_group_name_H-M   'P 1'
#
loop_
_entity.id
_entity.type
_entity.pdbx_description
1 polymer ?
#
loop_
_entity_poly.entity_id
_entity_poly.type
_entity_poly.pdbx_seq_one_letter_code
_entity_poly.pdbx_strand_id
1 'polypeptide(L)'
;PLSVVLTLSIIILLSPSLDFTPSTECEKLPFVPGHSLVGEGFDIVRMKTSGVFVVDVRTYMSGGEHGNCTLCENKLLNEKQKLRASVVDWRIKVQCRHSLSAKVYESASSVLKDTTSSTTSNWKIGLSVPMVASVAVGGTHSRLARFAKSLSAQNKYSFTSHSFSCRYYSLRQLKCWIKRKTLKKTLLRC
;
A
#
# COMPACT_ATOMS: atom_id res chain seq x y z
N PRO A 1 41.93 11.95 -13.79
CA PRO A 1 41.00 12.18 -14.92
C PRO A 1 40.25 10.90 -15.39
N LEU A 2 40.92 9.76 -15.56
CA LEU A 2 40.25 8.50 -15.98
C LEU A 2 39.51 7.76 -14.84
N SER A 3 40.00 7.87 -13.60
CA SER A 3 39.41 7.18 -12.44
C SER A 3 38.02 7.70 -12.05
N VAL A 4 37.74 8.99 -12.30
CA VAL A 4 36.41 9.61 -12.04
C VAL A 4 35.39 9.24 -13.11
N VAL A 5 35.82 8.96 -14.33
CA VAL A 5 34.94 8.56 -15.44
C VAL A 5 34.47 7.11 -15.26
N LEU A 6 35.36 6.22 -14.81
CA LEU A 6 34.99 4.82 -14.53
C LEU A 6 33.97 4.68 -13.41
N THR A 7 34.07 5.50 -12.36
CA THR A 7 33.13 5.46 -11.23
C THR A 7 31.76 6.03 -11.60
N LEU A 8 31.70 7.05 -12.48
CA LEU A 8 30.43 7.57 -13.00
C LEU A 8 29.70 6.55 -13.90
N SER A 9 30.43 5.79 -14.72
CA SER A 9 29.86 4.77 -15.61
C SER A 9 29.30 3.56 -14.86
N ILE A 10 29.86 3.20 -13.70
CA ILE A 10 29.37 2.10 -12.86
C ILE A 10 28.07 2.46 -12.12
N ILE A 11 27.87 3.74 -11.78
CA ILE A 11 26.66 4.19 -11.08
C ILE A 11 25.41 4.13 -11.99
N ILE A 12 25.56 4.25 -13.31
CA ILE A 12 24.44 4.18 -14.27
C ILE A 12 23.88 2.75 -14.40
N LEU A 13 24.70 1.72 -14.13
CA LEU A 13 24.34 0.30 -14.31
C LEU A 13 23.49 -0.31 -13.16
N LEU A 14 23.26 0.42 -12.08
CA LEU A 14 22.46 -0.04 -10.92
C LEU A 14 21.04 0.55 -10.87
N SER A 15 20.64 1.33 -11.88
CA SER A 15 19.25 1.72 -12.03
C SER A 15 18.47 0.54 -12.60
N PRO A 16 17.39 0.03 -11.96
CA PRO A 16 16.49 -0.88 -12.66
C PRO A 16 16.00 -0.14 -13.90
N SER A 17 16.43 -0.60 -15.08
CA SER A 17 16.08 0.01 -16.35
C SER A 17 14.57 -0.08 -16.51
N LEU A 18 13.94 1.09 -16.52
CA LEU A 18 12.53 1.22 -16.81
C LEU A 18 12.39 1.07 -18.33
N ASP A 19 12.07 -0.13 -18.78
CA ASP A 19 11.86 -0.38 -20.20
C ASP A 19 10.50 0.17 -20.63
N PHE A 20 10.50 0.97 -21.69
CA PHE A 20 9.30 1.51 -22.33
C PHE A 20 9.03 0.71 -23.62
N THR A 21 7.88 0.07 -23.71
CA THR A 21 7.46 -0.67 -24.91
C THR A 21 6.26 0.00 -25.62
N PRO A 22 6.13 -0.10 -26.96
CA PRO A 22 4.92 0.30 -27.68
C PRO A 22 3.62 -0.37 -27.18
N SER A 23 2.50 0.31 -27.44
CA SER A 23 1.16 -0.01 -26.92
C SER A 23 0.70 -1.46 -27.09
N THR A 24 1.04 -2.09 -28.22
CA THR A 24 0.60 -3.46 -28.55
C THR A 24 1.18 -4.54 -27.66
N GLU A 25 2.36 -4.33 -27.09
CA GLU A 25 2.98 -5.26 -26.13
C GLU A 25 2.44 -5.02 -24.71
N CYS A 26 2.17 -3.77 -24.35
CA CYS A 26 1.61 -3.38 -23.06
C CYS A 26 0.25 -4.01 -22.76
N GLU A 27 -0.62 -4.18 -23.76
CA GLU A 27 -1.96 -4.74 -23.54
C GLU A 27 -1.92 -6.18 -23.05
N LYS A 28 -0.97 -6.97 -23.58
CA LYS A 28 -0.84 -8.41 -23.31
C LYS A 28 -0.23 -8.73 -21.96
N LEU A 29 0.49 -7.79 -21.36
CA LEU A 29 1.23 -8.04 -20.12
C LEU A 29 0.33 -7.90 -18.88
N PRO A 30 0.50 -8.76 -17.85
CA PRO A 30 -0.21 -8.63 -16.59
C PRO A 30 0.31 -7.46 -15.78
N PHE A 31 -0.48 -6.96 -14.84
CA PHE A 31 -0.02 -5.96 -13.89
C PHE A 31 0.80 -6.59 -12.76
N VAL A 32 1.72 -5.81 -12.18
CA VAL A 32 2.48 -6.22 -10.99
C VAL A 32 1.58 -6.57 -9.79
N PRO A 33 1.94 -7.53 -8.93
CA PRO A 33 1.18 -7.86 -7.72
C PRO A 33 0.94 -6.64 -6.83
N GLY A 34 -0.30 -6.50 -6.32
CA GLY A 34 -0.68 -5.39 -5.45
C GLY A 34 -0.92 -4.05 -6.16
N HIS A 35 -0.93 -4.01 -7.49
CA HIS A 35 -1.18 -2.78 -8.27
C HIS A 35 -2.49 -2.06 -7.91
N SER A 36 -3.48 -2.77 -7.36
CA SER A 36 -4.81 -2.23 -7.00
C SER A 36 -4.85 -1.68 -5.58
N LEU A 37 -3.83 -1.93 -4.75
CA LEU A 37 -3.80 -1.45 -3.37
C LEU A 37 -3.52 0.06 -3.31
N VAL A 38 -2.80 0.59 -4.30
CA VAL A 38 -2.50 2.02 -4.37
C VAL A 38 -3.72 2.79 -4.83
N GLY A 39 -4.12 3.79 -4.06
CA GLY A 39 -5.22 4.68 -4.42
C GLY A 39 -6.62 4.12 -4.13
N GLU A 40 -6.74 2.89 -3.62
CA GLU A 40 -7.99 2.41 -3.02
C GLU A 40 -8.18 3.10 -1.65
N GLY A 41 -9.37 3.67 -1.43
CA GLY A 41 -9.72 4.32 -0.18
C GLY A 41 -9.77 3.30 0.96
N PHE A 42 -9.42 3.74 2.17
CA PHE A 42 -9.34 2.88 3.34
C PHE A 42 -10.22 3.43 4.48
N ASP A 43 -11.19 2.63 4.94
CA ASP A 43 -12.03 2.93 6.10
C ASP A 43 -11.22 2.63 7.37
N ILE A 44 -10.68 3.69 7.98
CA ILE A 44 -9.84 3.60 9.18
C ILE A 44 -10.59 3.05 10.39
N VAL A 45 -11.92 3.22 10.47
CA VAL A 45 -12.75 2.79 11.61
C VAL A 45 -13.00 1.28 11.54
N ARG A 46 -13.22 0.77 10.33
CA ARG A 46 -13.44 -0.66 10.07
C ARG A 46 -12.18 -1.44 9.73
N MET A 47 -11.05 -0.77 9.48
CA MET A 47 -9.79 -1.35 8.99
C MET A 47 -10.00 -2.18 7.73
N LYS A 48 -10.73 -1.63 6.76
CA LYS A 48 -11.08 -2.30 5.51
C LYS A 48 -10.89 -1.35 4.33
N THR A 49 -10.47 -1.90 3.20
CA THR A 49 -10.54 -1.15 1.94
C THR A 49 -11.99 -0.89 1.53
N SER A 50 -12.21 0.26 0.91
CA SER A 50 -13.54 0.76 0.55
C SER A 50 -14.04 0.25 -0.81
N GLY A 51 -13.16 -0.32 -1.65
CA GLY A 51 -13.46 -0.62 -3.06
C GLY A 51 -13.56 0.63 -3.95
N VAL A 52 -13.40 1.84 -3.38
CA VAL A 52 -13.49 3.10 -4.10
C VAL A 52 -12.08 3.65 -4.33
N PHE A 53 -11.78 4.05 -5.55
CA PHE A 53 -10.46 4.57 -5.92
C PHE A 53 -10.46 6.09 -5.97
N VAL A 54 -9.64 6.72 -5.10
CA VAL A 54 -9.46 8.18 -5.02
C VAL A 54 -8.42 8.71 -6.02
N VAL A 55 -7.54 7.82 -6.48
CA VAL A 55 -6.52 8.07 -7.51
C VAL A 55 -6.92 7.33 -8.78
N ASP A 56 -6.52 7.86 -9.93
CA ASP A 56 -6.64 7.07 -11.16
C ASP A 56 -5.69 5.88 -11.12
N VAL A 57 -6.27 4.71 -10.87
CA VAL A 57 -5.56 3.46 -11.00
C VAL A 57 -5.58 2.96 -12.44
N ARG A 58 -6.57 3.31 -13.27
CA ARG A 58 -6.80 2.65 -14.56
C ARG A 58 -5.71 2.94 -15.58
N THR A 59 -5.19 4.16 -15.61
CA THR A 59 -4.19 4.57 -16.60
C THR A 59 -2.85 3.86 -16.37
N TYR A 60 -2.34 3.23 -17.43
CA TYR A 60 -1.02 2.59 -17.48
C TYR A 60 -0.20 3.01 -18.71
N MET A 61 -0.84 3.67 -19.68
CA MET A 61 -0.22 4.19 -20.89
C MET A 61 0.16 5.67 -20.70
N SER A 62 1.33 6.05 -21.19
CA SER A 62 1.79 7.44 -21.30
C SER A 62 1.89 7.80 -22.78
N GLY A 63 1.29 8.93 -23.19
CA GLY A 63 1.35 9.40 -24.59
C GLY A 63 0.16 9.00 -25.49
N GLY A 64 -0.93 8.47 -24.93
CA GLY A 64 -2.17 8.20 -25.69
C GLY A 64 -2.14 6.88 -26.48
N GLU A 65 -2.76 6.86 -27.67
CA GLU A 65 -2.96 5.67 -28.50
C GLU A 65 -1.65 5.09 -29.07
N HIS A 66 -0.68 5.97 -29.34
CA HIS A 66 0.71 5.63 -29.69
C HIS A 66 1.67 5.71 -28.50
N GLY A 67 1.10 5.63 -27.30
CA GLY A 67 1.86 5.74 -26.05
C GLY A 67 2.72 4.51 -25.75
N ASN A 68 3.48 4.62 -24.68
CA ASN A 68 4.22 3.52 -24.08
C ASN A 68 3.69 3.20 -22.68
N CYS A 69 4.08 2.06 -22.12
CA CYS A 69 3.87 1.78 -20.71
C CYS A 69 5.20 1.45 -20.02
N THR A 70 5.19 1.59 -18.70
CA THR A 70 6.29 1.19 -17.85
C THR A 70 6.23 -0.31 -17.60
N LEU A 71 7.30 -1.02 -17.96
CA LEU A 71 7.48 -2.43 -17.65
C LEU A 71 8.41 -2.64 -16.45
N CYS A 72 8.18 -3.74 -15.77
CA CYS A 72 8.98 -4.21 -14.66
C CYS A 72 9.26 -5.70 -14.85
N GLU A 73 10.52 -6.09 -14.70
CA GLU A 73 10.90 -7.50 -14.67
C GLU A 73 10.64 -8.08 -13.27
N ASN A 74 9.70 -9.03 -13.17
CA ASN A 74 9.42 -9.72 -11.93
C ASN A 74 10.17 -11.05 -11.87
N LYS A 75 11.40 -11.00 -11.36
CA LYS A 75 12.26 -12.18 -11.17
C LYS A 75 11.68 -13.25 -10.22
N LEU A 76 10.73 -12.90 -9.35
CA LEU A 76 10.06 -13.90 -8.49
C LEU A 76 9.05 -14.74 -9.25
N LEU A 77 8.48 -14.20 -10.34
CA LEU A 77 7.51 -14.89 -11.19
C LEU A 77 8.08 -15.24 -12.57
N ASN A 78 9.31 -14.80 -12.87
CA ASN A 78 9.96 -14.94 -14.17
C ASN A 78 9.12 -14.35 -15.33
N GLU A 79 8.50 -13.19 -15.09
CA GLU A 79 7.59 -12.55 -16.04
C GLU A 79 7.86 -11.04 -16.17
N LYS A 80 7.61 -10.48 -17.37
CA LYS A 80 7.48 -9.04 -17.55
C LYS A 80 6.07 -8.61 -17.15
N GLN A 81 5.98 -7.54 -16.37
CA GLN A 81 4.71 -7.04 -15.83
C GLN A 81 4.62 -5.53 -16.01
N LYS A 82 3.42 -5.01 -16.29
CA LYS A 82 3.20 -3.58 -16.48
C LYS A 82 2.84 -2.88 -15.18
N LEU A 83 3.27 -1.62 -15.08
CA LEU A 83 2.98 -0.74 -13.95
C LEU A 83 1.85 0.23 -14.30
N ARG A 84 1.04 0.59 -13.30
CA ARG A 84 0.09 1.71 -13.44
C ARG A 84 0.87 3.00 -13.43
N ALA A 85 0.42 3.98 -14.21
CA ALA A 85 1.15 5.23 -14.35
C ALA A 85 1.17 6.03 -13.02
N SER A 86 0.17 5.84 -12.16
CA SER A 86 0.11 6.42 -10.80
C SER A 86 1.05 5.79 -9.76
N VAL A 87 1.85 4.79 -10.16
CA VAL A 87 2.76 4.06 -9.28
C VAL A 87 4.19 4.20 -9.79
N VAL A 88 5.13 4.37 -8.86
CA VAL A 88 6.57 4.46 -9.12
C VAL A 88 7.36 3.61 -8.12
N ASP A 89 8.64 3.41 -8.42
CA ASP A 89 9.60 2.69 -7.57
C ASP A 89 9.15 1.28 -7.19
N TRP A 90 8.41 0.62 -8.09
CA TRP A 90 8.10 -0.78 -7.92
C TRP A 90 9.40 -1.59 -7.91
N ARG A 91 9.57 -2.41 -6.88
CA ARG A 91 10.73 -3.29 -6.76
C ARG A 91 10.41 -4.52 -5.95
N ILE A 92 11.13 -5.59 -6.26
CA ILE A 92 11.19 -6.79 -5.43
C ILE A 92 11.93 -6.43 -4.13
N LYS A 93 11.29 -6.70 -3.00
CA LYS A 93 11.83 -6.48 -1.64
C LYS A 93 11.44 -7.67 -0.76
N VAL A 94 12.12 -8.80 -0.98
CA VAL A 94 11.91 -10.01 -0.19
C VAL A 94 12.46 -9.81 1.20
N GLN A 95 11.58 -9.70 2.18
CA GLN A 95 11.87 -9.61 3.61
C GLN A 95 10.84 -10.46 4.35
N CYS A 96 11.21 -11.70 4.65
CA CYS A 96 10.35 -12.65 5.33
C CYS A 96 10.89 -12.85 6.74
N ARG A 97 10.03 -12.68 7.75
CA ARG A 97 10.41 -12.94 9.13
C ARG A 97 10.12 -14.41 9.44
N HIS A 98 11.15 -15.24 9.50
CA HIS A 98 11.03 -16.68 9.81
C HIS A 98 10.75 -16.97 11.29
N SER A 99 10.14 -16.03 12.02
CA SER A 99 9.75 -16.19 13.42
C SER A 99 8.28 -15.83 13.59
N LEU A 100 7.61 -16.59 14.46
CA LEU A 100 6.24 -16.34 14.88
C LEU A 100 6.25 -15.27 15.98
N SER A 101 5.49 -14.19 15.81
CA SER A 101 5.23 -13.23 16.88
C SER A 101 3.98 -13.68 17.63
N ALA A 102 4.09 -13.94 18.92
CA ALA A 102 2.96 -14.27 19.80
C ALA A 102 2.72 -13.16 20.83
N LYS A 103 1.46 -12.82 21.08
CA LYS A 103 1.04 -11.88 22.12
C LYS A 103 -0.14 -12.45 22.90
N VAL A 104 -0.20 -12.17 24.20
CA VAL A 104 -1.33 -12.49 25.08
C VAL A 104 -1.97 -11.18 25.54
N TYR A 105 -3.29 -11.13 25.59
CA TYR A 105 -4.09 -9.98 25.99
C TYR A 105 -5.06 -10.39 27.08
N GLU A 106 -5.01 -9.71 28.22
CA GLU A 106 -5.91 -10.01 29.35
C GLU A 106 -7.33 -9.46 29.18
N SER A 107 -7.62 -8.72 28.11
CA SER A 107 -8.94 -8.13 27.88
C SER A 107 -9.16 -7.70 26.44
N ALA A 108 -10.43 -7.50 26.06
CA ALA A 108 -10.75 -6.89 24.77
C ALA A 108 -10.20 -5.46 24.64
N SER A 109 -10.10 -4.70 25.73
CA SER A 109 -9.58 -3.33 25.67
C SER A 109 -8.10 -3.29 25.30
N SER A 110 -7.29 -4.25 25.76
CA SER A 110 -5.88 -4.36 25.36
C SER A 110 -5.72 -4.80 23.90
N VAL A 111 -6.58 -5.69 23.40
CA VAL A 111 -6.66 -6.03 21.96
C VAL A 111 -6.97 -4.79 21.13
N LEU A 112 -7.96 -4.00 21.54
CA LEU A 112 -8.35 -2.77 20.84
C LEU A 112 -7.22 -1.74 20.84
N LYS A 113 -6.54 -1.56 21.97
CA LYS A 113 -5.40 -0.65 22.09
C LYS A 113 -4.28 -1.01 21.10
N ASP A 114 -3.86 -2.29 21.05
CA ASP A 114 -2.81 -2.75 20.12
C ASP A 114 -3.23 -2.61 18.65
N THR A 115 -4.51 -2.89 18.35
CA THR A 115 -5.08 -2.71 17.01
C THR A 115 -5.02 -1.23 16.59
N THR A 116 -5.36 -0.31 17.50
CA THR A 116 -5.36 1.12 17.19
C THR A 116 -3.96 1.69 17.02
N SER A 117 -2.98 1.20 17.81
CA SER A 117 -1.57 1.63 17.71
C SER A 117 -0.84 1.08 16.48
N SER A 118 -1.36 0.02 15.85
CA SER A 118 -0.78 -0.56 14.64
C SER A 118 -0.92 0.34 13.39
N THR A 119 -1.60 1.48 13.52
CA THR A 119 -1.79 2.45 12.42
C THR A 119 -0.94 3.70 12.64
N THR A 120 -0.30 4.21 11.58
CA THR A 120 0.54 5.41 11.67
C THR A 120 -0.28 6.61 12.14
N SER A 121 0.20 7.39 13.11
CA SER A 121 -0.53 8.56 13.63
C SER A 121 -0.84 9.62 12.56
N ASN A 122 -0.13 9.59 11.43
CA ASN A 122 -0.22 10.56 10.34
C ASN A 122 -1.60 10.61 9.66
N TRP A 123 -2.43 9.56 9.74
CA TRP A 123 -3.76 9.61 9.12
C TRP A 123 -4.68 10.66 9.76
N LYS A 124 -4.39 11.09 11.00
CA LYS A 124 -5.16 12.11 11.73
C LYS A 124 -4.84 13.54 11.28
N ILE A 125 -3.74 13.75 10.56
CA ILE A 125 -3.29 15.09 10.15
C ILE A 125 -4.32 15.68 9.19
N GLY A 126 -4.73 16.93 9.44
CA GLY A 126 -5.72 17.63 8.61
C GLY A 126 -7.17 17.19 8.82
N LEU A 127 -7.45 16.30 9.78
CA LEU A 127 -8.80 15.95 10.22
C LEU A 127 -9.08 16.54 11.61
N SER A 128 -10.26 17.14 11.80
CA SER A 128 -10.75 17.58 13.11
C SER A 128 -11.22 16.40 13.95
N VAL A 129 -10.33 15.45 14.25
CA VAL A 129 -10.62 14.35 15.19
C VAL A 129 -10.36 14.88 16.60
N PRO A 130 -11.37 14.92 17.49
CA PRO A 130 -11.20 15.46 18.84
C PRO A 130 -10.02 14.80 19.55
N MET A 131 -9.01 15.58 19.93
CA MET A 131 -7.87 15.15 20.73
C MET A 131 -8.24 15.08 22.22
N VAL A 132 -9.47 14.68 22.53
CA VAL A 132 -9.84 14.40 23.91
C VAL A 132 -9.15 13.08 24.26
N ALA A 133 -8.34 13.12 25.32
CA ALA A 133 -7.48 12.02 25.74
C ALA A 133 -8.17 10.66 25.56
N SER A 134 -7.51 9.76 24.83
CA SER A 134 -7.85 8.33 24.75
C SER A 134 -8.91 7.86 23.74
N VAL A 135 -9.58 8.72 22.94
CA VAL A 135 -10.53 8.20 21.93
C VAL A 135 -9.78 7.66 20.72
N ALA A 136 -9.40 6.39 20.80
CA ALA A 136 -8.85 5.65 19.68
C ALA A 136 -9.99 5.32 18.68
N VAL A 137 -10.16 6.13 17.64
CA VAL A 137 -11.25 5.95 16.66
C VAL A 137 -10.94 4.85 15.63
N GLY A 138 -9.67 4.72 15.25
CA GLY A 138 -9.24 3.74 14.26
C GLY A 138 -9.48 2.31 14.73
N GLY A 139 -10.10 1.48 13.89
CA GLY A 139 -10.26 0.04 14.13
C GLY A 139 -11.32 -0.36 15.16
N THR A 140 -12.05 0.60 15.74
CA THR A 140 -13.09 0.36 16.75
C THR A 140 -14.25 -0.52 16.28
N HIS A 141 -14.50 -0.55 14.97
CA HIS A 141 -15.51 -1.40 14.32
C HIS A 141 -14.90 -2.48 13.40
N SER A 142 -13.60 -2.71 13.51
CA SER A 142 -12.92 -3.80 12.81
C SER A 142 -13.49 -5.17 13.18
N ARG A 143 -13.21 -6.18 12.36
CA ARG A 143 -13.62 -7.57 12.63
C ARG A 143 -13.05 -8.05 13.97
N LEU A 144 -11.77 -7.77 14.22
CA LEU A 144 -11.10 -8.11 15.47
C LEU A 144 -11.72 -7.39 16.67
N ALA A 145 -12.03 -6.10 16.53
CA ALA A 145 -12.70 -5.34 17.57
C ALA A 145 -14.08 -5.89 17.92
N ARG A 146 -14.90 -6.20 16.90
CA ARG A 146 -16.23 -6.80 17.12
C ARG A 146 -16.13 -8.18 17.74
N PHE A 147 -15.19 -9.01 17.30
CA PHE A 147 -14.93 -10.32 17.87
C PHE A 147 -14.59 -10.22 19.37
N ALA A 148 -13.60 -9.39 19.72
CA ALA A 148 -13.16 -9.24 21.11
C ALA A 148 -14.27 -8.66 22.00
N LYS A 149 -14.97 -7.61 21.53
CA LYS A 149 -16.12 -7.01 22.25
C LYS A 149 -17.25 -8.01 22.46
N SER A 150 -17.57 -8.82 21.45
CA SER A 150 -18.64 -9.81 21.52
C SER A 150 -18.37 -10.88 22.58
N LEU A 151 -17.13 -11.35 22.70
CA LEU A 151 -16.75 -12.32 23.73
C LEU A 151 -16.71 -11.69 25.12
N SER A 152 -16.11 -10.50 25.25
CA SER A 152 -16.04 -9.79 26.53
C SER A 152 -17.38 -9.29 27.06
N ALA A 153 -18.42 -9.19 26.22
CA ALA A 153 -19.77 -8.90 26.66
C ALA A 153 -20.45 -10.10 27.36
N GLN A 154 -19.99 -11.33 27.09
CA GLN A 154 -20.55 -12.55 27.66
C GLN A 154 -19.84 -12.96 28.94
N ASN A 155 -18.50 -12.91 28.94
CA ASN A 155 -17.69 -13.27 30.10
C ASN A 155 -16.29 -12.63 30.04
N LYS A 156 -15.47 -12.84 31.06
CA LYS A 156 -14.05 -12.50 31.04
C LYS A 156 -13.29 -13.50 30.16
N TYR A 157 -12.60 -12.97 29.15
CA TYR A 157 -11.77 -13.73 28.22
C TYR A 157 -10.39 -13.11 28.13
N SER A 158 -9.37 -13.96 28.06
CA SER A 158 -8.03 -13.59 27.57
C SER A 158 -7.91 -14.00 26.10
N PHE A 159 -7.11 -13.27 25.34
CA PHE A 159 -6.93 -13.46 23.90
C PHE A 159 -5.47 -13.73 23.59
N THR A 160 -5.21 -14.56 22.61
CA THR A 160 -3.87 -14.78 22.06
C THR A 160 -3.84 -14.38 20.59
N SER A 161 -2.73 -13.80 20.14
CA SER A 161 -2.53 -13.41 18.74
C SER A 161 -1.19 -13.93 18.27
N HIS A 162 -1.22 -14.66 17.16
CA HIS A 162 -0.04 -15.16 16.47
C HIS A 162 0.05 -14.49 15.10
N SER A 163 1.22 -13.94 14.76
CA SER A 163 1.45 -13.20 13.53
C SER A 163 2.74 -13.64 12.84
N PHE A 164 2.64 -13.86 11.53
CA PHE A 164 3.74 -14.11 10.61
C PHE A 164 3.64 -13.12 9.45
N SER A 165 4.76 -12.56 9.01
CA SER A 165 4.77 -11.49 8.01
C SER A 165 5.94 -11.61 7.06
N CYS A 166 5.65 -11.53 5.76
CA CYS A 166 6.64 -11.44 4.70
C CYS A 166 6.26 -10.33 3.73
N ARG A 167 7.26 -9.52 3.36
CA ARG A 167 7.15 -8.49 2.34
C ARG A 167 7.86 -9.02 1.11
N TYR A 168 7.24 -8.88 -0.06
CA TYR A 168 7.79 -9.35 -1.34
C TYR A 168 8.02 -8.20 -2.32
N TYR A 169 7.15 -7.19 -2.27
CA TYR A 169 7.17 -6.06 -3.19
C TYR A 169 7.06 -4.75 -2.41
N SER A 170 7.64 -3.69 -2.97
CA SER A 170 7.50 -2.32 -2.49
C SER A 170 7.17 -1.44 -3.68
N LEU A 171 6.27 -0.48 -3.48
CA LEU A 171 5.88 0.50 -4.48
C LEU A 171 5.55 1.84 -3.80
N ARG A 172 5.53 2.93 -4.57
CA ARG A 172 5.11 4.25 -4.08
C ARG A 172 4.05 4.84 -5.00
N GLN A 173 3.09 5.55 -4.43
CA GLN A 173 2.19 6.38 -5.23
C GLN A 173 2.97 7.61 -5.72
N LEU A 174 2.85 7.93 -7.01
CA LEU A 174 3.42 9.16 -7.53
C LEU A 174 2.59 10.36 -7.03
N LYS A 175 3.25 11.32 -6.37
CA LYS A 175 2.61 12.42 -5.63
C LYS A 175 1.74 13.33 -6.50
N CYS A 176 2.12 13.56 -7.76
CA CYS A 176 1.46 14.50 -8.66
C CYS A 176 0.52 13.81 -9.66
N TRP A 177 -0.35 12.91 -9.20
CA TRP A 177 -1.33 12.25 -10.08
C TRP A 177 -2.72 12.88 -10.02
N ILE A 178 -3.33 13.00 -11.19
CA ILE A 178 -4.67 13.56 -11.38
C ILE A 178 -5.69 12.71 -10.62
N LYS A 179 -6.44 13.35 -9.71
CA LYS A 179 -7.60 12.73 -9.04
C LYS A 179 -8.63 12.28 -10.08
N ARG A 180 -9.22 11.10 -9.87
CA ARG A 180 -10.18 10.47 -10.78
C ARG A 180 -11.32 11.44 -11.15
N LYS A 181 -11.66 11.56 -12.44
CA LYS A 181 -12.69 12.50 -12.95
C LYS A 181 -14.03 12.39 -12.21
N THR A 182 -14.42 11.20 -11.74
CA THR A 182 -15.67 10.99 -10.97
C THR A 182 -15.65 11.69 -9.60
N LEU A 183 -14.48 11.86 -8.97
CA LEU A 183 -14.30 12.63 -7.73
C LEU A 183 -14.02 14.13 -7.98
N LYS A 184 -13.85 14.56 -9.23
CA LYS A 184 -13.55 15.97 -9.56
C LYS A 184 -14.70 16.94 -9.28
N LYS A 185 -15.90 16.47 -8.90
CA LYS A 185 -16.92 17.37 -8.35
C LYS A 185 -16.62 17.88 -6.93
N THR A 186 -15.61 17.35 -6.22
CA THR A 186 -15.46 17.69 -4.78
C THR A 186 -14.10 18.19 -4.34
N LEU A 187 -12.95 17.89 -4.95
CA LEU A 187 -11.67 18.50 -4.48
C LEU A 187 -10.60 18.55 -5.58
N LEU A 188 -10.55 19.67 -6.32
CA LEU A 188 -9.37 20.11 -7.06
C LEU A 188 -8.42 20.80 -6.09
N ARG A 189 -7.29 20.16 -5.81
CA ARG A 189 -6.01 20.79 -5.44
C ARG A 189 -4.93 19.71 -5.56
N CYS A 190 -3.92 20.01 -6.36
CA CYS A 190 -2.58 19.45 -6.18
C CYS A 190 -2.02 19.99 -4.86
#